data_AF-A0A1Y3RNM3-F1
#
_entry.id   AF-A0A1Y3RNM3-F1
#
_cell.length_a   1.000
_cell.length_b   1.000
_cell.length_c   1.000
_cell.angle_alpha   90.00
_cell.angle_beta   90.00
_cell.angle_gamma   90.00
#
_symmetry.space_group_name_H-M   'P 1'
#
loop_
_entity.id
_entity.type
_entity.pdbx_description
1 polymer ?
#
loop_
_entity_poly.entity_id
_entity_poly.type
_entity_poly.pdbx_seq_one_letter_code
_entity_poly.pdbx_strand_id
1 'polypeptide(L)'
;MFVIDLRGNVGGQPAFARRWFEGFAGAAPSPCQSTIIRWSPLNGYMEALGYPVPEEPGEPVIQKTDGAWVEQDSVIFCLTDYATASAGEWFVGDLRTLEHVVFVGSNTCGATLMTNNQTYCLPHSGLSVFFGTSLMLTPDGNREETGFQPDLWVPPQEALEAVSRLCEYYGLNP
;
A
#
# COMPACT_ATOMS: atom_id res chain seq x y z
N MET A 1 -18.26 9.72 -10.72
CA MET A 1 -17.19 10.16 -9.79
C MET A 1 -17.34 9.43 -8.47
N PHE A 2 -16.23 9.03 -7.84
CA PHE A 2 -16.23 8.34 -6.55
C PHE A 2 -15.12 8.88 -5.63
N VAL A 3 -15.32 8.81 -4.30
CA VAL A 3 -14.31 9.20 -3.30
C VAL A 3 -13.96 7.98 -2.45
N ILE A 4 -12.68 7.66 -2.35
CA ILE A 4 -12.11 6.68 -1.43
C ILE A 4 -11.47 7.46 -0.29
N ASP A 5 -11.92 7.24 0.94
CA ASP A 5 -11.32 7.87 2.12
C ASP A 5 -10.38 6.90 2.84
N LEU A 6 -9.08 7.13 2.71
CA LEU A 6 -8.03 6.37 3.42
C LEU A 6 -7.42 7.14 4.59
N ARG A 7 -7.94 8.33 4.92
CA ARG A 7 -7.50 9.07 6.10
C ARG A 7 -7.77 8.22 7.35
N GLY A 8 -6.79 8.14 8.25
CA GLY A 8 -6.90 7.29 9.44
C GLY A 8 -6.76 5.78 9.20
N ASN A 9 -6.55 5.33 7.96
CA ASN A 9 -6.41 3.90 7.64
C ASN A 9 -5.01 3.38 7.96
N VAL A 10 -4.82 2.87 9.17
CA VAL A 10 -3.54 2.33 9.66
C VAL A 10 -3.14 0.97 9.06
N GLY A 11 -3.92 0.44 8.11
CA GLY A 11 -3.63 -0.81 7.39
C GLY A 11 -4.46 -2.01 7.87
N GLY A 12 -3.85 -3.20 7.82
CA GLY A 12 -4.54 -4.47 8.09
C GLY A 12 -4.23 -5.53 7.03
N GLN A 13 -5.24 -6.29 6.62
CA GLN A 13 -5.09 -7.37 5.63
C GLN A 13 -5.31 -6.84 4.20
N PRO A 14 -4.26 -6.76 3.34
CA PRO A 14 -4.37 -6.20 1.98
C PRO A 14 -5.29 -6.99 1.04
N ALA A 15 -5.56 -8.28 1.32
CA ALA A 15 -6.39 -9.11 0.45
C ALA A 15 -7.81 -8.55 0.24
N PHE A 16 -8.39 -7.86 1.22
CA PHE A 16 -9.72 -7.27 1.09
C PHE A 16 -9.72 -6.06 0.16
N ALA A 17 -8.71 -5.19 0.28
CA ALA A 17 -8.55 -4.03 -0.59
C ALA A 17 -8.32 -4.45 -2.04
N ARG A 18 -7.49 -5.48 -2.26
CA ARG A 18 -7.25 -6.04 -3.61
C ARG A 18 -8.48 -6.69 -4.23
N ARG A 19 -9.28 -7.40 -3.43
CA ARG A 19 -10.56 -7.96 -3.90
C ARG A 19 -11.56 -6.87 -4.25
N TRP A 20 -11.61 -5.80 -3.46
CA TRP A 20 -12.44 -4.64 -3.79
C TRP A 20 -11.97 -3.99 -5.09
N PHE A 21 -10.66 -3.77 -5.24
CA PHE A 21 -10.07 -3.21 -6.46
C PHE A 21 -10.45 -4.05 -7.68
N GLU A 22 -10.24 -5.36 -7.61
CA GLU A 22 -10.55 -6.28 -8.73
C GLU A 22 -12.03 -6.29 -9.07
N GLY A 23 -12.91 -6.30 -8.06
CA GLY A 23 -14.35 -6.22 -8.28
C GLY A 23 -14.81 -4.88 -8.88
N PHE A 24 -14.12 -3.78 -8.56
CA PHE A 24 -14.44 -2.44 -9.04
C PHE A 24 -13.88 -2.17 -10.44
N ALA A 25 -12.62 -2.52 -10.68
CA ALA A 25 -11.89 -2.23 -11.91
C ALA A 25 -11.95 -3.37 -12.95
N GLY A 26 -12.46 -4.55 -12.57
CA GLY A 26 -12.53 -5.72 -13.45
C GLY A 26 -11.19 -6.43 -13.68
N ALA A 27 -10.10 -5.96 -13.06
CA ALA A 27 -8.77 -6.53 -13.13
C ALA A 27 -8.04 -6.36 -11.79
N ALA A 28 -7.16 -7.29 -11.44
CA ALA A 28 -6.33 -7.19 -10.25
C ALA A 28 -5.29 -6.05 -10.37
N PRO A 29 -4.93 -5.37 -9.27
CA PRO A 29 -3.89 -4.35 -9.31
C PRO A 29 -2.52 -4.99 -9.57
N SER A 30 -1.68 -4.29 -10.32
CA SER A 30 -0.31 -4.72 -10.64
C SER A 30 0.65 -3.55 -10.46
N PRO A 31 1.04 -3.22 -9.21
CA PRO A 31 1.98 -2.14 -8.97
C PRO A 31 3.38 -2.56 -9.40
N CYS A 32 4.11 -1.63 -10.03
CA CYS A 32 5.53 -1.83 -10.28
C CYS A 32 6.26 -1.86 -8.93
N GLN A 33 6.97 -2.95 -8.63
CA GLN A 33 7.67 -3.11 -7.36
C GLN A 33 8.71 -4.23 -7.42
N SER A 34 9.64 -4.22 -6.48
CA SER A 34 10.57 -5.32 -6.21
C SER A 34 10.51 -5.70 -4.75
N THR A 35 10.29 -6.98 -4.47
CA THR A 35 10.29 -7.53 -3.12
C THR A 35 11.49 -8.44 -2.93
N ILE A 36 12.21 -8.27 -1.83
CA ILE A 36 13.26 -9.16 -1.39
C ILE A 36 12.79 -9.82 -0.10
N ILE A 37 12.70 -11.15 -0.10
CA ILE A 37 12.31 -11.93 1.08
C ILE A 37 13.56 -12.67 1.54
N ARG A 38 13.96 -12.48 2.81
CA ARG A 38 15.01 -13.28 3.40
C ARG A 38 14.39 -14.47 4.11
N TRP A 39 14.61 -15.66 3.58
CA TRP A 39 14.03 -16.87 4.13
C TRP A 39 14.72 -17.30 5.43
N SER A 40 13.94 -17.80 6.39
CA SER A 40 14.41 -18.29 7.68
C SER A 40 13.31 -19.12 8.38
N PRO A 41 13.61 -19.82 9.48
CA PRO A 41 12.57 -20.44 10.30
C PRO A 41 11.52 -19.45 10.84
N LEU A 42 11.84 -18.15 10.94
CA LEU A 42 10.91 -17.13 11.46
C LEU A 42 9.73 -16.86 10.53
N ASN A 43 9.91 -17.05 9.22
CA ASN A 43 8.89 -16.85 8.20
C ASN A 43 8.44 -18.15 7.50
N GLY A 44 8.62 -19.30 8.16
CA GLY A 44 8.16 -20.61 7.70
C GLY A 44 6.68 -20.67 7.30
N TYR A 45 5.83 -19.87 7.96
CA TYR A 45 4.41 -19.78 7.64
C TYR A 45 4.13 -19.29 6.21
N MET A 46 5.08 -18.62 5.55
CA MET A 46 4.91 -18.10 4.20
C MET A 46 4.76 -19.21 3.16
N GLU A 47 5.32 -20.40 3.39
CA GLU A 47 5.11 -21.58 2.53
C GLU A 47 3.63 -21.96 2.47
N ALA A 48 2.93 -21.95 3.62
CA ALA A 48 1.50 -22.23 3.70
C ALA A 48 0.64 -21.14 3.00
N LEU A 49 1.22 -19.96 2.76
CA LEU A 49 0.60 -18.88 1.99
C LEU A 49 0.93 -18.94 0.50
N GLY A 50 1.66 -19.97 0.05
CA GLY A 50 2.01 -20.20 -1.36
C GLY A 50 3.23 -19.43 -1.84
N TYR A 51 4.06 -18.88 -0.94
CA TYR A 51 5.31 -18.23 -1.34
C TYR A 51 6.36 -19.28 -1.73
N PRO A 52 7.20 -19.00 -2.75
CA PRO A 52 8.31 -19.86 -3.10
C PRO A 52 9.31 -19.95 -1.93
N VAL A 53 9.75 -21.18 -1.66
CA VAL A 53 10.72 -21.51 -0.61
C VAL A 53 12.05 -21.88 -1.30
N PRO A 54 13.17 -21.22 -0.99
CA PRO A 54 14.48 -21.59 -1.50
C PRO A 54 14.93 -22.90 -0.85
N GLU A 55 15.87 -23.60 -1.49
CA GLU A 55 16.39 -24.88 -0.98
C GLU A 55 17.13 -24.70 0.36
N GLU A 56 17.83 -23.58 0.53
CA GLU A 56 18.62 -23.29 1.73
C GLU A 56 18.07 -22.08 2.53
N PRO A 57 17.89 -22.19 3.85
CA PRO A 57 17.52 -21.07 4.70
C PRO A 57 18.55 -19.93 4.62
N GLY A 58 18.07 -18.69 4.59
CA GLY A 58 18.89 -17.48 4.55
C GLY A 58 19.11 -16.92 3.14
N GLU A 59 18.82 -17.70 2.10
CA GLU A 59 18.86 -17.22 0.72
C GLU A 59 17.79 -16.15 0.47
N PRO A 60 18.12 -15.07 -0.27
CA PRO A 60 17.14 -14.08 -0.67
C PRO A 60 16.31 -14.58 -1.85
N VAL A 61 14.99 -14.49 -1.73
CA VAL A 61 14.08 -14.62 -2.87
C VAL A 61 13.73 -13.23 -3.36
N ILE A 62 13.99 -12.96 -4.64
CA ILE A 62 13.68 -11.68 -5.27
C ILE A 62 12.48 -11.87 -6.20
N GLN A 63 11.45 -11.05 -6.00
CA GLN A 63 10.28 -10.98 -6.85
C GLN A 63 10.20 -9.59 -7.46
N LYS A 64 10.00 -9.51 -8.78
CA LYS A 64 9.84 -8.26 -9.50
C LYS A 64 8.49 -8.27 -10.23
N THR A 65 7.79 -7.16 -10.14
CA THR A 65 6.59 -6.86 -10.92
C THR A 65 6.88 -5.61 -11.73
N ASP A 66 6.80 -5.69 -13.06
CA ASP A 66 7.02 -4.54 -13.94
C ASP A 66 5.88 -3.50 -13.85
N GLY A 67 4.71 -3.95 -13.39
CA GLY A 67 3.50 -3.16 -13.22
C GLY A 67 2.65 -3.08 -14.47
N ALA A 68 1.35 -2.83 -14.31
CA ALA A 68 0.41 -2.64 -15.41
C ALA A 68 -0.66 -1.61 -15.04
N TRP A 69 -1.02 -0.78 -16.02
CA TRP A 69 -2.15 0.14 -15.89
C TRP A 69 -3.48 -0.61 -16.05
N VAL A 70 -4.48 -0.12 -15.33
CA VAL A 70 -5.87 -0.57 -15.43
C VAL A 70 -6.72 0.62 -15.86
N GLU A 71 -7.38 0.50 -17.00
CA GLU A 71 -8.27 1.52 -17.55
C GLU A 71 -9.47 1.75 -16.63
N GLN A 72 -9.92 3.00 -16.55
CA GLN A 72 -11.06 3.40 -15.73
C GLN A 72 -11.75 4.62 -16.33
N ASP A 73 -13.07 4.58 -16.48
CA ASP A 73 -13.84 5.70 -17.03
C ASP A 73 -14.20 6.75 -15.96
N SER A 74 -14.31 6.34 -14.69
CA SER A 74 -14.72 7.20 -13.60
C SER A 74 -13.56 7.96 -12.97
N VAL A 75 -13.70 9.27 -12.78
CA VAL A 75 -12.80 10.06 -11.92
C VAL A 75 -12.95 9.64 -10.45
N ILE A 76 -11.81 9.35 -9.80
CA ILE A 76 -11.73 8.90 -8.42
C ILE A 76 -10.85 9.86 -7.62
N PHE A 77 -11.32 10.29 -6.46
CA PHE A 77 -10.50 11.01 -5.50
C PHE A 77 -10.15 10.09 -4.33
N CYS A 78 -8.86 9.96 -4.02
CA CYS A 78 -8.39 9.18 -2.87
C CYS A 78 -7.85 10.13 -1.81
N LEU A 79 -8.52 10.17 -0.64
CA LEU A 79 -8.11 11.02 0.47
C LEU A 79 -7.05 10.30 1.32
N THR A 80 -5.94 10.97 1.60
CA THR A 80 -4.84 10.41 2.40
C THR A 80 -4.40 11.35 3.52
N ASP A 81 -3.90 10.77 4.61
CA ASP A 81 -3.24 11.50 5.67
C ASP A 81 -2.07 10.71 6.27
N TYR A 82 -1.36 11.31 7.22
CA TYR A 82 -0.22 10.66 7.88
C TYR A 82 -0.59 9.34 8.59
N ALA A 83 -1.87 9.13 8.94
CA ALA A 83 -2.31 7.89 9.56
C ALA A 83 -2.57 6.76 8.55
N THR A 84 -2.63 7.07 7.24
CA THR A 84 -2.64 6.06 6.18
C THR A 84 -1.31 5.27 6.23
N ALA A 85 -1.34 4.00 6.64
CA ALA A 85 -0.12 3.21 6.90
C ALA A 85 -0.25 1.76 6.43
N SER A 86 0.89 1.07 6.26
CA SER A 86 0.94 -0.38 6.02
C SER A 86 0.06 -0.82 4.84
N ALA A 87 -0.89 -1.73 5.03
CA ALA A 87 -1.79 -2.17 3.95
C ALA A 87 -2.65 -1.03 3.37
N GLY A 88 -2.85 0.06 4.10
CA GLY A 88 -3.48 1.28 3.57
C GLY A 88 -2.59 1.95 2.53
N GLU A 89 -1.28 2.00 2.77
CA GLU A 89 -0.30 2.47 1.79
C GLU A 89 -0.10 1.50 0.64
N TRP A 90 -0.23 0.18 0.86
CA TRP A 90 -0.25 -0.77 -0.24
C TRP A 90 -1.47 -0.56 -1.14
N PHE A 91 -2.62 -0.24 -0.55
CA PHE A 91 -3.80 0.10 -1.35
C PHE A 91 -3.64 1.43 -2.09
N VAL A 92 -2.92 2.42 -1.54
CA VAL A 92 -2.48 3.60 -2.30
C VAL A 92 -1.60 3.19 -3.49
N GLY A 93 -0.64 2.28 -3.28
CA GLY A 93 0.18 1.71 -4.36
C GLY A 93 -0.63 0.98 -5.43
N ASP A 94 -1.64 0.21 -5.03
CA ASP A 94 -2.58 -0.47 -5.94
C ASP A 94 -3.43 0.56 -6.71
N LEU A 95 -3.96 1.60 -6.05
CA LEU A 95 -4.76 2.66 -6.70
C LEU A 95 -3.93 3.50 -7.69
N ARG A 96 -2.62 3.59 -7.52
CA ARG A 96 -1.72 4.25 -8.49
C ARG A 96 -1.58 3.50 -9.80
N THR A 97 -2.09 2.28 -9.91
CA THR A 97 -2.14 1.53 -11.17
C THR A 97 -3.46 1.73 -11.90
N LEU A 98 -4.42 2.43 -11.30
CA LEU A 98 -5.73 2.69 -11.87
C LEU A 98 -5.74 4.08 -12.52
N GLU A 99 -6.28 4.19 -13.72
CA GLU A 99 -6.43 5.48 -14.38
C GLU A 99 -7.43 6.39 -13.65
N HIS A 100 -7.28 7.70 -13.85
CA HIS A 100 -8.18 8.74 -13.32
C HIS A 100 -8.33 8.80 -11.79
N VAL A 101 -7.33 8.34 -11.04
CA VAL A 101 -7.23 8.55 -9.59
C VAL A 101 -6.43 9.82 -9.28
N VAL A 102 -6.98 10.68 -8.41
CA VAL A 102 -6.32 11.87 -7.86
C VAL A 102 -6.20 11.73 -6.35
N PHE A 103 -4.98 11.74 -5.83
CA PHE A 103 -4.70 11.68 -4.40
C PHE A 103 -4.74 13.08 -3.77
N VAL A 104 -5.47 13.23 -2.66
CA VAL A 104 -5.75 14.53 -2.04
C VAL A 104 -5.55 14.46 -0.53
N GLY A 105 -4.78 15.41 0.03
CA GLY A 105 -4.56 15.50 1.48
C GLY A 105 -3.10 15.76 1.81
N SER A 106 -2.52 14.92 2.67
CA SER A 106 -1.10 14.92 3.01
C SER A 106 -0.44 13.60 2.66
N ASN A 107 0.88 13.53 2.87
CA ASN A 107 1.61 12.27 2.79
C ASN A 107 0.99 11.20 3.68
N THR A 108 1.13 9.95 3.24
CA THR A 108 0.92 8.78 4.08
C THR A 108 2.05 8.60 5.10
N CYS A 109 1.93 7.61 5.99
CA CYS A 109 2.84 7.41 7.13
C CYS A 109 4.30 7.10 6.73
N GLY A 110 4.52 6.44 5.60
CA GLY A 110 5.83 5.91 5.24
C GLY A 110 6.18 4.63 6.00
N ALA A 111 5.27 3.66 6.06
CA ALA A 111 5.46 2.34 6.64
C ALA A 111 5.39 1.25 5.55
N THR A 112 6.16 1.44 4.47
CA THR A 112 6.03 0.67 3.21
C THR A 112 7.20 -0.26 2.91
N LEU A 113 8.38 0.02 3.45
CA LEU A 113 9.61 -0.66 3.05
C LEU A 113 9.68 -2.06 3.67
N MET A 114 9.56 -2.19 4.99
CA MET A 114 9.63 -3.49 5.67
C MET A 114 8.25 -4.16 5.70
N THR A 115 8.21 -5.42 5.30
CA THR A 115 6.96 -6.19 5.17
C THR A 115 7.05 -7.51 5.95
N ASN A 116 5.90 -8.14 6.18
CA ASN A 116 5.78 -9.35 7.01
C ASN A 116 6.26 -9.14 8.46
N ASN A 117 5.98 -7.98 9.03
CA ASN A 117 6.42 -7.63 10.38
C ASN A 117 5.68 -8.49 11.41
N GLN A 118 6.44 -9.10 12.32
CA GLN A 118 5.91 -9.84 13.45
C GLN A 118 6.64 -9.47 14.74
N THR A 119 5.99 -9.79 15.85
CA THR A 119 6.58 -9.67 17.17
C THR A 119 7.23 -10.99 17.57
N TYR A 120 8.51 -10.95 17.92
CA TYR A 120 9.27 -12.10 18.39
C TYR A 120 9.75 -11.86 19.83
N CYS A 121 9.75 -12.91 20.64
CA CYS A 121 10.27 -12.86 22.01
C CYS A 121 11.65 -13.54 22.07
N LEU A 122 12.66 -12.84 22.58
CA LEU A 122 14.00 -13.39 22.73
C LEU A 122 14.02 -14.46 23.84
N PRO A 123 14.57 -15.66 23.57
CA PRO A 123 14.35 -16.85 24.41
C PRO A 123 14.97 -16.77 25.82
N HIS A 124 16.00 -15.93 26.01
CA HIS A 124 16.74 -15.85 27.28
C HIS A 124 16.43 -14.59 28.09
N SER A 125 15.92 -13.53 27.46
CA SER A 125 15.61 -12.27 28.13
C SER A 125 14.11 -11.98 28.21
N GLY A 126 13.29 -12.65 27.39
CA GLY A 126 11.87 -12.33 27.23
C GLY A 126 11.62 -10.99 26.53
N LEU A 127 12.66 -10.32 26.02
CA LEU A 127 12.51 -9.04 25.31
C LEU A 127 11.75 -9.24 24.01
N SER A 128 10.76 -8.38 23.79
CA SER A 128 9.98 -8.33 22.56
C SER A 128 10.69 -7.48 21.51
N VAL A 129 10.89 -8.03 20.32
CA VAL A 129 11.42 -7.33 19.14
C VAL A 129 10.41 -7.39 18.01
N PHE A 130 10.27 -6.30 17.25
CA PHE A 130 9.33 -6.18 16.14
C PHE A 130 10.08 -5.87 14.86
N PHE A 131 10.06 -6.79 13.90
CA PHE A 131 10.73 -6.61 12.60
C PHE A 131 10.10 -7.51 11.54
N GLY A 132 10.30 -7.16 10.27
CA GLY A 132 9.86 -7.93 9.11
C GLY A 132 10.96 -8.77 8.50
N THR A 133 10.57 -9.74 7.69
CA THR A 133 11.50 -10.66 6.99
C THR A 133 11.65 -10.34 5.51
N SER A 134 11.09 -9.22 5.06
CA SER A 134 11.11 -8.81 3.66
C SER A 134 11.15 -7.30 3.49
N LEU A 135 11.72 -6.87 2.36
CA LEU A 135 11.80 -5.48 1.92
C LEU A 135 11.04 -5.32 0.61
N MET A 136 10.31 -4.23 0.45
CA MET A 136 9.56 -3.88 -0.76
C MET A 136 10.00 -2.50 -1.24
N LEU A 137 10.48 -2.43 -2.47
CA LEU A 137 10.89 -1.20 -3.13
C LEU A 137 9.90 -0.85 -4.25
N THR A 138 9.51 0.41 -4.28
CA THR A 138 8.70 0.99 -5.37
C THR A 138 9.61 1.75 -6.35
N PRO A 139 9.15 2.11 -7.56
CA PRO A 139 9.94 2.87 -8.53
C PRO A 139 10.51 4.17 -7.98
N ASP A 140 9.82 4.82 -7.05
CA ASP A 140 10.29 6.05 -6.43
C ASP A 140 11.22 5.81 -5.23
N GLY A 141 11.69 4.58 -5.04
CA GLY A 141 12.67 4.20 -4.02
C GLY A 141 12.07 3.96 -2.64
N ASN A 142 12.85 4.30 -1.62
CA ASN A 142 12.48 4.15 -0.21
C ASN A 142 11.58 5.29 0.24
N ARG A 143 10.37 4.95 0.72
CA ARG A 143 9.39 5.87 1.28
C ARG A 143 9.21 5.74 2.78
N GLU A 144 10.09 5.02 3.46
CA GLU A 144 10.06 4.96 4.92
C GLU A 144 10.09 6.39 5.50
N GLU A 145 9.29 6.64 6.52
CA GLU A 145 9.13 7.93 7.23
C GLU A 145 8.57 9.09 6.38
N THR A 146 8.43 8.93 5.06
CA THR A 146 8.02 9.99 4.13
C THR A 146 6.69 9.72 3.43
N GLY A 147 6.37 8.45 3.17
CA GLY A 147 5.11 8.03 2.58
C GLY A 147 4.92 8.38 1.10
N PHE A 148 3.73 8.08 0.60
CA PHE A 148 3.25 8.49 -0.71
C PHE A 148 2.77 9.93 -0.64
N GLN A 149 3.25 10.75 -1.57
CA GLN A 149 2.81 12.14 -1.70
C GLN A 149 1.47 12.22 -2.45
N PRO A 150 0.55 13.10 -2.04
CA PRO A 150 -0.68 13.36 -2.77
C PRO A 150 -0.40 14.19 -4.03
N ASP A 151 -1.33 14.15 -4.98
CA ASP A 151 -1.29 15.02 -6.15
C ASP A 151 -1.73 16.45 -5.78
N LEU A 152 -2.73 16.55 -4.91
CA LEU A 152 -3.26 17.83 -4.40
C LEU A 152 -3.06 17.93 -2.89
N TRP A 153 -2.18 18.85 -2.49
CA TRP A 153 -1.88 19.12 -1.09
C TRP A 153 -2.94 20.01 -0.45
N VAL A 154 -3.62 19.49 0.57
CA VAL A 154 -4.59 20.21 1.40
C VAL A 154 -4.52 19.70 2.84
N PRO A 155 -4.89 20.49 3.84
CA PRO A 155 -5.07 19.97 5.20
C PRO A 155 -6.01 18.75 5.17
N PRO A 156 -5.61 17.58 5.69
CA PRO A 156 -6.41 16.36 5.55
C PRO A 156 -7.83 16.49 6.08
N GLN A 157 -8.07 17.32 7.10
CA GLN A 157 -9.39 17.58 7.66
C GLN A 157 -10.33 18.28 6.67
N GLU A 158 -9.77 19.07 5.75
CA GLU A 158 -10.50 19.82 4.72
C GLU A 158 -10.57 19.07 3.38
N ALA A 159 -9.88 17.92 3.24
CA ALA A 159 -9.70 17.25 1.96
C ALA A 159 -11.03 16.89 1.27
N LEU A 160 -12.00 16.38 2.01
CA LEU A 160 -13.33 16.05 1.46
C LEU A 160 -14.08 17.31 0.98
N GLU A 161 -14.01 18.39 1.75
CA GLU A 161 -14.66 19.65 1.37
C GLU A 161 -13.97 20.28 0.15
N ALA A 162 -12.63 20.23 0.09
CA ALA A 162 -11.87 20.69 -1.05
C ALA A 162 -12.21 19.91 -2.33
N VAL A 163 -12.33 18.57 -2.23
CA VAL A 163 -12.81 17.72 -3.34
C VAL A 163 -14.23 18.11 -3.73
N SER A 164 -15.16 18.31 -2.78
CA SER A 164 -16.53 18.74 -3.08
C SER A 164 -16.55 20.04 -3.89
N ARG A 165 -15.80 21.06 -3.47
CA ARG A 165 -15.72 22.35 -4.18
C ARG A 165 -15.11 22.21 -5.57
N LEU A 166 -14.09 21.36 -5.71
CA LEU A 166 -13.47 21.07 -7.01
C LEU A 166 -14.49 20.41 -7.96
N CYS A 167 -15.24 19.43 -7.46
CA CYS A 167 -16.25 18.74 -8.24
C CYS A 167 -17.40 19.65 -8.67
N GLU A 168 -17.88 20.52 -7.78
CA GLU A 168 -18.87 21.55 -8.11
C GLU A 168 -18.36 22.51 -9.19
N TYR A 169 -17.12 22.98 -9.05
CA TYR A 169 -16.51 23.92 -10.01
C TYR A 169 -16.37 23.33 -11.42
N TYR A 170 -15.95 22.06 -11.52
CA TYR A 170 -15.74 21.39 -12.80
C TYR A 170 -16.97 20.62 -13.31
N GLY A 171 -18.08 20.63 -12.58
CA GLY A 171 -19.29 19.87 -12.95
C GLY A 171 -19.08 18.35 -12.96
N LEU A 172 -18.24 17.83 -12.04
CA LEU A 172 -17.94 16.39 -11.90
C LEU A 172 -18.97 15.63 -11.07
N ASN A 173 -20.10 16.26 -10.74
CA ASN A 173 -21.19 15.66 -9.99
C ASN A 173 -21.78 14.47 -10.79
N PRO A 174 -22.21 13.38 -10.11
CA PRO A 174 -22.84 12.24 -10.77
C PRO A 174 -24.13 12.60 -11.50
#